data_AF-A0A1Z9BXP7-F1
#
_entry.id   AF-A0A1Z9BXP7-F1
#
_cell.length_a   1.000
_cell.length_b   1.000
_cell.length_c   1.000
_cell.angle_alpha   90.00
_cell.angle_beta   90.00
_cell.angle_gamma   90.00
#
_symmetry.space_group_name_H-M   'P 1'
#
loop_
_entity.id
_entity.type
_entity.pdbx_description
1 polymer ?
#
loop_
_entity_poly.entity_id
_entity_poly.type
_entity_poly.pdbx_seq_one_letter_code
_entity_poly.pdbx_strand_id
1 'polypeptide(L)' 'RHTFLIDPDSVLQAVWTGVRPVGHANEVLSRLSELQSL' A
#
# COMPACT_ATOMS: atom_id res chain seq x y z
N ARG A 1 8.62 -7.90 -7.64
CA ARG A 1 8.21 -7.94 -6.21
C ARG A 1 6.82 -7.35 -6.14
N HIS A 2 5.98 -7.88 -5.28
CA HIS A 2 4.61 -7.41 -5.10
C HIS A 2 4.40 -6.96 -3.67
N THR A 3 3.54 -5.97 -3.48
CA THR A 3 3.08 -5.52 -2.18
C THR A 3 1.57 -5.36 -2.25
N PHE A 4 0.90 -5.79 -1.20
CA PHE A 4 -0.55 -5.71 -1.05
C PHE A 4 -0.82 -4.96 0.25
N LEU A 5 -1.73 -3.99 0.21
CA LEU A 5 -2.27 -3.37 1.41
C LEU A 5 -3.66 -3.97 1.64
N ILE A 6 -3.82 -4.63 2.78
CA ILE A 6 -5.05 -5.34 3.18
C ILE A 6 -5.51 -4.72 4.50
N ASP A 7 -6.79 -4.42 4.61
CA ASP A 7 -7.38 -3.86 5.82
C ASP A 7 -7.76 -4.93 6.87
N PRO A 8 -8.22 -4.53 8.08
CA PRO A 8 -8.62 -5.48 9.11
C PRO A 8 -9.77 -6.43 8.71
N ASP A 9 -10.61 -6.05 7.76
CA ASP A 9 -11.73 -6.86 7.24
C ASP A 9 -11.29 -7.79 6.10
N SER A 10 -9.98 -7.92 5.88
CA SER A 10 -9.37 -8.74 4.84
C SER A 10 -9.68 -8.28 3.41
N VAL A 11 -9.98 -6.99 3.22
CA VAL A 11 -10.22 -6.40 1.90
C VAL A 11 -8.93 -5.80 1.34
N LEU A 12 -8.68 -6.04 0.06
CA LEU A 12 -7.56 -5.43 -0.66
C LEU A 12 -7.82 -3.95 -0.91
N GLN A 13 -7.00 -3.10 -0.30
CA GLN A 13 -7.08 -1.65 -0.43
C GLN A 13 -6.12 -1.07 -1.48
N ALA A 14 -5.01 -1.77 -1.75
CA ALA A 14 -4.08 -1.41 -2.82
C ALA A 14 -3.20 -2.60 -3.25
N VAL A 15 -2.75 -2.57 -4.51
CA VAL A 15 -1.86 -3.57 -5.11
C VAL A 15 -0.76 -2.87 -5.89
N TRP A 16 0.49 -3.23 -5.60
CA TRP A 16 1.64 -2.79 -6.38
C TRP A 16 2.32 -3.99 -7.04
N THR A 17 2.35 -3.98 -8.37
CA THR A 17 3.09 -4.96 -9.18
C THR A 17 4.34 -4.33 -9.77
N GLY A 18 5.39 -5.13 -10.01
CA GLY A 18 6.65 -4.60 -10.57
C GLY A 18 7.42 -3.64 -9.66
N VAL A 19 7.29 -3.76 -8.34
CA VAL A 19 7.88 -2.83 -7.35
C VAL A 19 9.39 -2.64 -7.53
N ARG A 20 9.80 -1.36 -7.57
CA ARG A 20 11.20 -0.92 -7.41
C ARG A 20 11.47 -0.63 -5.92
N PRO A 21 12.49 -1.24 -5.28
CA PRO A 21 12.65 -1.14 -3.83
C PRO A 21 12.86 0.27 -3.29
N VAL A 22 13.60 1.10 -4.02
CA VAL A 22 13.95 2.47 -3.59
C VAL A 22 12.68 3.32 -3.61
N GLY A 23 12.29 3.84 -2.44
CA GLY A 23 11.14 4.73 -2.27
C GLY A 23 9.79 4.04 -2.05
N HIS A 24 9.69 2.73 -2.30
CA HIS A 24 8.40 2.01 -2.22
C HIS A 24 7.74 2.05 -0.83
N ALA A 25 8.54 2.01 0.24
CA ALA A 25 7.99 2.10 1.60
C ALA A 25 7.26 3.44 1.85
N ASN A 26 7.76 4.53 1.27
CA ASN A 26 7.12 5.84 1.40
C ASN A 26 5.82 5.91 0.58
N GLU A 27 5.78 5.27 -0.60
CA GLU A 27 4.58 5.15 -1.43
C GLU A 27 3.47 4.39 -0.68
N VAL A 28 3.81 3.26 -0.06
CA VAL A 28 2.88 2.47 0.75
C VAL A 28 2.36 3.29 1.94
N LEU A 29 3.26 4.00 2.65
CA LEU A 29 2.87 4.83 3.80
C LEU A 29 1.95 5.99 3.38
N SER A 30 2.26 6.67 2.27
CA SER A 30 1.40 7.73 1.74
C SER A 30 0.00 7.21 1.45
N ARG A 31 -0.11 6.06 0.78
CA ARG A 31 -1.39 5.44 0.47
C ARG A 31 -2.17 5.03 1.72
N LEU A 32 -1.48 4.52 2.74
CA LEU A 32 -2.10 4.19 4.02
C LEU A 32 -2.65 5.45 4.71
N SER A 33 -1.86 6.54 4.75
CA SER A 33 -2.29 7.80 5.35
C SER A 33 -3.53 8.38 4.65
N GLU A 34 -3.60 8.32 3.32
CA GLU A 34 -4.78 8.73 2.55
C GLU A 34 -6.03 7.94 2.98
N LEU A 35 -5.91 6.62 3.10
CA LEU A 35 -7.01 5.73 3.50
C LEU A 35 -7.49 5.99 4.94
N GLN A 36 -6.61 6.42 5.83
CA GLN A 36 -6.93 6.72 7.24
C GLN A 36 -7.45 8.14 7.46
N SER A 37 -7.30 9.03 6.48
CA SER A 37 -7.75 10.43 6.56
C SER A 37 -9.21 10.65 6.13
N LEU A 38 -9.89 9.60 5.67
CA LEU A 38 -11.31 9.57 5.31
C LEU A 38 -12.16 9.14 6.50
#